data_AF-A0A7X5S9S5-F1
#
_entry.id   AF-A0A7X5S9S5-F1
#
_cell.length_a   1.000
_cell.length_b   1.000
_cell.length_c   1.000
_cell.angle_alpha   90.00
_cell.angle_beta   90.00
_cell.angle_gamma   90.00
#
_symmetry.space_group_name_H-M   'P 1'
#
loop_
_entity.id
_entity.type
_entity.pdbx_description
1 polymer ?
#
loop_
_entity_poly.entity_id
_entity_poly.type
_entity_poly.pdbx_seq_one_letter_code
_entity_poly.pdbx_strand_id
1 'polypeptide(L)'
;MWYAPSLALVWGPACDVQAQDAALTLGKVQVSEHAQRSPSTARVLSSVDVIGGELLHDQHVDYSWELLMRAPGVQVTQFRMGTDAGRFSFRGFNGEGRINAVKLLIDGIPSNDNAGAMPYLDAVFPQDISAIEIVRGTNDARYGLNAIAGSVDVLTRTGGNDGRLSVTAGSFDAREVQLSKGFEQGAWSQNYVLAWRDSDGYRDHADARKRSVAGKWFYTDPDGAFRAGLTTRYYDNHALEAGYLDAATARAAPRSSPDYAQNDRSERRLRQTALHADGALGEQAQWSAKAYQNDYRNQRWVRFSAAGLQQERDTDETHRGLLLRSNWQPDWGALQANLEAGVDAQWQDNQSQRYRTVARVRGAQLRDWDYDLRTRGAYVQAVLTPIARLQLVPGYRIDRVDGQLHDVLAGSVAPVYDYGTIKQPKFSASYRVGEQSSVYANWGRTFQIGSGDGAYRRQPGNLGPSINDG
;
A
#
# COMPACT_ATOMS: atom_id res chain seq x y z
N MET A 1 2.50 -30.20 -20.28
CA MET A 1 1.18 -29.76 -19.78
C MET A 1 1.01 -28.33 -20.27
N TRP A 2 0.06 -28.11 -21.17
CA TRP A 2 -0.04 -26.89 -21.98
C TRP A 2 -0.64 -25.76 -21.15
N TYR A 3 0.07 -24.65 -21.01
CA TYR A 3 -0.41 -23.43 -20.34
C TYR A 3 -1.17 -22.57 -21.35
N ALA A 4 -2.44 -22.27 -21.08
CA ALA A 4 -3.26 -21.38 -21.87
C ALA A 4 -3.13 -19.93 -21.34
N PRO A 5 -2.80 -18.93 -22.16
CA PRO A 5 -2.79 -17.53 -21.75
C PRO A 5 -4.24 -16.98 -21.65
N SER A 6 -4.48 -16.13 -20.66
CA SER A 6 -5.76 -15.47 -20.43
C SER A 6 -5.89 -14.21 -21.32
N LEU A 7 -6.94 -14.14 -22.15
CA LEU A 7 -7.31 -12.95 -22.94
C LEU A 7 -8.37 -12.13 -22.20
N ALA A 8 -8.20 -10.81 -22.12
CA ALA A 8 -9.24 -9.86 -21.71
C ALA A 8 -9.39 -8.76 -22.79
N LEU A 9 -10.63 -8.44 -23.17
CA LEU A 9 -11.01 -7.37 -24.11
C LEU A 9 -11.67 -6.22 -23.34
N VAL A 10 -11.28 -4.97 -23.65
CA VAL A 10 -11.89 -3.74 -23.11
C VAL A 10 -12.14 -2.77 -24.26
N TRP A 11 -13.25 -2.01 -24.24
CA TRP A 11 -13.68 -1.04 -25.27
C TRP A 11 -13.77 0.38 -24.71
N GLY A 12 -13.35 1.39 -25.48
CA GLY A 12 -13.53 2.83 -25.18
C GLY A 12 -13.14 3.74 -26.37
N PRO A 13 -13.70 4.96 -26.51
CA PRO A 13 -13.48 5.86 -27.66
C PRO A 13 -12.20 6.73 -27.51
N ALA A 14 -11.68 7.20 -28.65
CA ALA A 14 -10.35 7.82 -28.80
C ALA A 14 -10.37 9.36 -28.91
N CYS A 15 -9.40 10.04 -28.28
CA CYS A 15 -8.34 10.82 -28.99
C CYS A 15 -7.24 11.33 -28.02
N ASP A 16 -6.04 11.50 -28.60
CA ASP A 16 -4.77 12.13 -28.13
C ASP A 16 -3.90 11.41 -27.11
N VAL A 17 -2.89 10.71 -27.66
CA VAL A 17 -1.66 10.13 -27.04
C VAL A 17 -1.80 9.77 -25.56
N GLN A 18 -2.79 8.94 -25.24
CA GLN A 18 -2.80 8.12 -24.03
C GLN A 18 -2.06 6.83 -24.35
N ALA A 19 -1.31 6.28 -23.39
CA ALA A 19 -0.85 4.90 -23.53
C ALA A 19 -2.07 4.04 -23.88
N GLN A 20 -1.90 3.05 -24.76
CA GLN A 20 -3.00 2.21 -25.22
C GLN A 20 -3.76 1.71 -23.97
N ASP A 21 -4.98 2.21 -23.77
CA ASP A 21 -5.60 2.30 -22.45
C ASP A 21 -6.04 0.90 -21.98
N ALA A 22 -5.13 0.21 -21.31
CA ALA A 22 -5.38 -1.08 -20.66
C ALA A 22 -5.91 -0.88 -19.22
N ALA A 23 -6.21 0.36 -18.83
CA ALA A 23 -6.71 0.70 -17.50
C ALA A 23 -8.25 0.61 -17.44
N LEU A 24 -8.76 -0.23 -16.55
CA LEU A 24 -10.18 -0.26 -16.20
C LEU A 24 -10.47 0.82 -15.15
N THR A 25 -11.10 1.92 -15.56
CA THR A 25 -11.52 2.97 -14.62
C THR A 25 -12.96 2.72 -14.16
N LEU A 26 -13.15 2.58 -12.85
CA LEU A 26 -14.44 2.44 -12.17
C LEU A 26 -14.76 3.75 -11.44
N GLY A 27 -15.81 4.45 -11.86
CA GLY A 27 -16.22 5.74 -11.29
C GLY A 27 -15.39 6.93 -11.82
N LYS A 28 -15.70 8.14 -11.37
CA LYS A 28 -14.96 9.34 -11.78
C LYS A 28 -13.73 9.57 -10.91
N VAL A 29 -12.60 9.88 -11.54
CA VAL A 29 -11.39 10.37 -10.89
C VAL A 29 -11.39 11.89 -10.99
N GLN A 30 -11.37 12.60 -9.86
CA GLN A 30 -11.24 14.05 -9.87
C GLN A 30 -9.79 14.43 -10.15
N VAL A 31 -9.55 15.10 -11.28
CA VAL A 31 -8.28 15.74 -11.64
C VAL A 31 -8.49 17.24 -11.50
N SER A 32 -7.78 17.91 -10.58
CA SER A 32 -7.85 19.37 -10.45
C SER A 32 -6.87 20.05 -11.42
N GLU A 33 -7.16 21.28 -11.83
CA GLU A 33 -6.36 22.03 -12.83
C GLU A 33 -4.89 22.21 -12.40
N HIS A 34 -4.62 22.34 -11.10
CA HIS A 34 -3.25 22.40 -10.54
C HIS A 34 -2.66 21.02 -10.16
N ALA A 35 -3.45 19.96 -10.29
CA ALA A 35 -3.00 18.58 -10.20
C ALA A 35 -2.99 17.96 -11.61
N GLN A 36 -2.15 18.48 -12.51
CA GLN A 36 -1.74 17.77 -13.73
C GLN A 36 -0.90 16.53 -13.38
N ARG A 37 -1.44 15.61 -12.57
CA ARG A 37 -1.03 14.23 -12.53
C ARG A 37 -2.10 13.45 -13.27
N SER A 38 -1.80 13.11 -14.53
CA SER A 38 -2.37 11.86 -15.07
C SER A 38 -2.04 10.73 -14.07
N PRO A 39 -2.96 9.77 -13.84
CA PRO A 39 -2.70 8.60 -13.03
C PRO A 39 -1.30 8.07 -13.28
N SER A 40 -0.53 7.81 -12.21
CA SER A 40 0.87 7.39 -12.36
C SER A 40 1.00 6.11 -13.20
N THR A 41 -0.09 5.35 -13.19
CA THR A 41 -0.31 4.03 -13.80
C THR A 41 -0.80 4.08 -15.24
N ALA A 42 -1.17 5.26 -15.77
CA ALA A 42 -1.57 5.45 -17.17
C ALA A 42 -0.45 5.13 -18.18
N ARG A 43 0.75 4.73 -17.71
CA ARG A 43 1.89 4.31 -18.55
C ARG A 43 2.32 2.86 -18.29
N VAL A 44 1.67 2.15 -17.38
CA VAL A 44 1.95 0.75 -17.10
C VAL A 44 1.06 -0.11 -18.00
N LEU A 45 1.66 -0.85 -18.91
CA LEU A 45 0.95 -1.83 -19.75
C LEU A 45 0.63 -3.10 -18.96
N SER A 46 -0.27 -3.00 -17.99
CA SER A 46 -0.76 -4.15 -17.22
C SER A 46 -2.26 -4.03 -16.95
N SER A 47 -2.82 -5.01 -16.23
CA SER A 47 -4.14 -4.89 -15.63
C SER A 47 -4.11 -3.83 -14.53
N VAL A 48 -4.37 -2.59 -14.94
CA VAL A 48 -4.52 -1.42 -14.07
C VAL A 48 -6.00 -1.20 -13.82
N ASP A 49 -6.38 -1.06 -12.56
CA ASP A 49 -7.73 -0.60 -12.22
C ASP A 49 -7.63 0.68 -11.42
N VAL A 50 -8.52 1.62 -11.70
CA VAL A 50 -8.65 2.84 -10.92
C VAL A 50 -10.05 2.91 -10.34
N ILE A 51 -10.17 2.89 -9.01
CA ILE A 51 -11.44 3.14 -8.33
C ILE A 51 -11.50 4.62 -7.97
N GLY A 52 -12.35 5.37 -8.65
CA GLY A 52 -12.56 6.79 -8.42
C GLY A 52 -13.26 7.09 -7.09
N GLY A 53 -12.89 8.22 -6.47
CA GLY A 53 -13.38 8.65 -5.16
C GLY A 53 -14.91 8.77 -5.08
N GLU A 54 -15.61 9.09 -6.17
CA GLU A 54 -17.08 9.15 -6.20
C GLU A 54 -17.74 7.82 -5.76
N LEU A 55 -17.15 6.67 -6.15
CA LEU A 55 -17.65 5.36 -5.70
C LEU A 55 -17.30 5.04 -4.25
N LEU A 56 -16.28 5.70 -3.71
CA LEU A 56 -15.71 5.45 -2.39
C LEU A 56 -16.30 6.34 -1.31
N HIS A 57 -16.59 7.61 -1.60
CA HIS A 57 -17.00 8.62 -0.60
C HIS A 57 -18.30 8.27 0.12
N ASP A 58 -19.18 7.52 -0.53
CA ASP A 58 -20.48 7.07 0.00
C ASP A 58 -20.40 5.69 0.67
N GLN A 59 -19.20 5.08 0.69
CA GLN A 59 -18.98 3.82 1.38
C GLN A 59 -18.80 4.05 2.88
N HIS A 60 -19.53 3.27 3.67
CA HIS A 60 -19.46 3.29 5.13
C HIS A 60 -18.88 1.95 5.60
N VAL A 61 -17.57 1.82 5.44
CA VAL A 61 -16.83 0.60 5.78
C VAL A 61 -16.33 0.65 7.23
N ASP A 62 -16.23 -0.52 7.87
CA ASP A 62 -15.60 -0.60 9.18
C ASP A 62 -14.09 -0.40 9.07
N TYR A 63 -13.49 -0.87 7.96
CA TYR A 63 -12.06 -0.80 7.71
C TYR A 63 -11.79 -0.46 6.24
N SER A 64 -10.79 0.37 5.98
CA SER A 64 -10.50 0.88 4.64
C SER A 64 -10.10 -0.21 3.63
N TRP A 65 -9.57 -1.34 4.09
CA TRP A 65 -9.31 -2.50 3.21
C TRP A 65 -10.60 -3.08 2.60
N GLU A 66 -11.77 -2.85 3.19
CA GLU A 66 -13.07 -3.30 2.64
C GLU A 66 -13.38 -2.63 1.30
N LEU A 67 -12.87 -1.41 1.07
CA LEU A 67 -13.05 -0.68 -0.19
C LEU A 67 -12.47 -1.45 -1.38
N LEU A 68 -11.41 -2.23 -1.15
CA LEU A 68 -10.73 -3.02 -2.18
C LEU A 68 -11.52 -4.27 -2.59
N MET A 69 -12.56 -4.67 -1.84
CA MET A 69 -13.45 -5.76 -2.25
C MET A 69 -14.24 -5.44 -3.53
N ARG A 70 -14.31 -4.17 -3.93
CA ARG A 70 -14.95 -3.76 -5.19
C ARG A 70 -14.05 -3.96 -6.41
N ALA A 71 -12.75 -4.17 -6.22
CA ALA A 71 -11.84 -4.40 -7.34
C ALA A 71 -11.85 -5.87 -7.77
N PRO A 72 -11.90 -6.16 -9.09
CA PRO A 72 -11.82 -7.52 -9.59
C PRO A 72 -10.47 -8.16 -9.25
N GLY A 73 -10.46 -9.49 -9.05
CA GLY A 73 -9.23 -10.25 -8.75
C GLY A 73 -8.59 -9.94 -7.40
N VAL A 74 -9.28 -9.19 -6.53
CA VAL A 74 -8.88 -8.95 -5.14
C VAL A 74 -9.53 -9.98 -4.24
N GLN A 75 -8.72 -10.61 -3.40
CA GLN A 75 -9.18 -11.46 -2.32
C GLN A 75 -8.92 -10.73 -1.01
N VAL A 76 -9.80 -10.89 -0.05
CA VAL A 76 -9.66 -10.24 1.26
C VAL A 76 -9.81 -11.29 2.34
N THR A 77 -8.78 -11.37 3.19
CA THR A 77 -8.83 -12.15 4.43
C THR A 77 -9.33 -11.24 5.54
N GLN A 78 -10.50 -11.56 6.10
CA GLN A 78 -11.16 -10.76 7.12
C GLN A 78 -10.98 -11.42 8.49
N PHE A 79 -9.96 -11.02 9.24
CA PHE A 79 -9.76 -11.53 10.60
C PHE A 79 -10.77 -10.91 11.58
N ARG A 80 -11.13 -9.64 11.39
CA ARG A 80 -11.98 -8.81 12.26
C ARG A 80 -11.56 -8.86 13.74
N MET A 81 -10.25 -8.88 13.99
CA MET A 81 -9.65 -8.90 15.33
C MET A 81 -8.92 -7.57 15.63
N GLY A 82 -9.57 -6.66 16.36
CA GLY A 82 -8.94 -5.45 16.85
C GLY A 82 -8.24 -4.62 15.75
N THR A 83 -6.95 -4.35 15.95
CA THR A 83 -6.07 -3.63 14.99
C THR A 83 -5.52 -4.50 13.86
N ASP A 84 -5.74 -5.81 13.88
CA ASP A 84 -5.35 -6.76 12.82
C ASP A 84 -6.60 -7.34 12.15
N ALA A 85 -7.40 -6.43 11.59
CA ALA A 85 -8.77 -6.72 11.20
C ALA A 85 -8.93 -7.32 9.80
N GLY A 86 -7.97 -7.11 8.90
CA GLY A 86 -8.07 -7.68 7.57
C GLY A 86 -6.98 -7.20 6.64
N ARG A 87 -6.85 -7.94 5.53
CA ARG A 87 -5.82 -7.71 4.52
C ARG A 87 -6.37 -8.11 3.16
N PHE A 88 -5.97 -7.39 2.13
CA PHE A 88 -6.26 -7.76 0.77
C PHE A 88 -5.02 -8.40 0.12
N SER A 89 -5.26 -9.23 -0.88
CA SER A 89 -4.25 -9.92 -1.68
C SER A 89 -4.73 -10.05 -3.12
N PHE A 90 -3.80 -10.32 -4.03
CA PHE A 90 -4.11 -10.56 -5.44
C PHE A 90 -3.71 -11.97 -5.84
N ARG A 91 -4.46 -12.55 -6.81
CA ARG A 91 -4.08 -13.76 -7.55
C ARG A 91 -3.64 -14.95 -6.67
N GLY A 92 -4.21 -15.08 -5.46
CA GLY A 92 -3.90 -16.19 -4.56
C GLY A 92 -2.59 -16.07 -3.78
N PHE A 93 -1.88 -14.94 -3.84
CA PHE A 93 -0.80 -14.61 -2.89
C PHE A 93 -1.40 -14.25 -1.52
N ASN A 94 -2.06 -15.21 -0.87
CA ASN A 94 -2.82 -15.00 0.35
C ASN A 94 -1.91 -14.68 1.53
N GLY A 95 -2.11 -13.52 2.16
CA GLY A 95 -1.31 -13.10 3.32
C GLY A 95 -1.81 -13.61 4.67
N GLU A 96 -2.43 -14.79 4.68
CA GLU A 96 -2.71 -15.57 5.89
C GLU A 96 -1.43 -15.83 6.70
N GLY A 97 -0.25 -15.78 6.04
CA GLY A 97 1.09 -15.88 6.62
C GLY A 97 1.84 -14.56 6.89
N ARG A 98 1.19 -13.39 6.89
CA ARG A 98 1.76 -12.01 7.01
C ARG A 98 2.23 -11.31 5.74
N ILE A 99 2.71 -12.03 4.74
CA ILE A 99 3.12 -11.43 3.47
C ILE A 99 1.91 -11.38 2.53
N ASN A 100 1.30 -10.22 2.32
CA ASN A 100 0.25 -10.06 1.31
C ASN A 100 0.81 -9.91 -0.12
N ALA A 101 2.14 -9.79 -0.25
CA ALA A 101 2.85 -9.66 -1.52
C ALA A 101 2.33 -8.50 -2.41
N VAL A 102 1.72 -7.48 -1.79
CA VAL A 102 1.30 -6.24 -2.45
C VAL A 102 2.03 -5.06 -1.83
N LYS A 103 2.64 -4.22 -2.69
CA LYS A 103 3.21 -2.94 -2.27
C LYS A 103 2.07 -1.95 -2.06
N LEU A 104 1.84 -1.55 -0.82
CA LEU A 104 0.91 -0.47 -0.51
C LEU A 104 1.65 0.87 -0.55
N LEU A 105 1.00 1.83 -1.19
CA LEU A 105 1.43 3.22 -1.28
C LEU A 105 0.26 4.11 -0.86
N ILE A 106 0.58 5.23 -0.22
CA ILE A 106 -0.37 6.33 -0.03
C ILE A 106 0.31 7.58 -0.59
N ASP A 107 -0.29 8.19 -1.61
CA ASP A 107 0.32 9.26 -2.40
C ASP A 107 1.74 8.90 -2.91
N GLY A 108 1.94 7.62 -3.26
CA GLY A 108 3.22 7.07 -3.70
C GLY A 108 4.27 6.86 -2.59
N ILE A 109 3.90 6.97 -1.30
CA ILE A 109 4.78 6.68 -0.17
C ILE A 109 4.59 5.24 0.31
N PRO A 110 5.65 4.40 0.36
CA PRO A 110 5.59 3.04 0.92
C PRO A 110 4.88 3.00 2.27
N SER A 111 3.89 2.13 2.39
CA SER A 111 2.95 2.11 3.51
C SER A 111 2.72 0.68 4.06
N ASN A 112 3.64 -0.24 3.75
CA ASN A 112 3.74 -1.55 4.39
C ASN A 112 4.55 -1.44 5.69
N ASP A 113 4.25 -2.29 6.67
CA ASP A 113 5.13 -2.55 7.81
C ASP A 113 6.31 -3.45 7.41
N ASN A 114 7.27 -3.65 8.32
CA ASN A 114 8.46 -4.48 8.11
C ASN A 114 8.16 -5.94 7.70
N ALA A 115 6.97 -6.46 8.05
CA ALA A 115 6.55 -7.82 7.77
C ALA A 115 5.69 -7.91 6.49
N GLY A 116 5.47 -6.79 5.80
CA GLY A 116 4.67 -6.70 4.59
C GLY A 116 3.16 -6.55 4.83
N ALA A 117 2.71 -6.40 6.07
CA ALA A 117 1.34 -6.03 6.38
C ALA A 117 1.07 -4.56 6.00
N MET A 118 -0.20 -4.16 5.99
CA MET A 118 -0.66 -2.90 5.39
C MET A 118 -1.44 -2.02 6.40
N PRO A 119 -0.89 -1.72 7.58
CA PRO A 119 -1.65 -1.06 8.66
C PRO A 119 -2.02 0.39 8.35
N TYR A 120 -1.24 1.07 7.51
CA TYR A 120 -1.46 2.47 7.12
C TYR A 120 -2.73 2.68 6.29
N LEU A 121 -3.24 1.64 5.63
CA LEU A 121 -4.49 1.72 4.89
C LEU A 121 -5.66 2.13 5.79
N ASP A 122 -5.68 1.64 7.04
CA ASP A 122 -6.73 1.96 8.00
C ASP A 122 -6.75 3.43 8.43
N ALA A 123 -5.66 4.18 8.16
CA ALA A 123 -5.59 5.61 8.43
C ALA A 123 -6.31 6.46 7.37
N VAL A 124 -6.62 5.89 6.20
CA VAL A 124 -7.20 6.61 5.07
C VAL A 124 -8.69 6.30 5.00
N PHE A 125 -9.51 7.24 5.44
CA PHE A 125 -10.97 7.10 5.45
C PHE A 125 -11.56 7.38 4.06
N PRO A 126 -12.75 6.86 3.74
CA PRO A 126 -13.34 7.01 2.40
C PRO A 126 -13.38 8.46 1.89
N GLN A 127 -13.72 9.43 2.74
CA GLN A 127 -13.76 10.85 2.38
C GLN A 127 -12.38 11.47 2.07
N ASP A 128 -11.28 10.85 2.48
CA ASP A 128 -9.91 11.28 2.17
C ASP A 128 -9.47 10.81 0.77
N ILE A 129 -10.12 9.79 0.21
CA ILE A 129 -9.62 9.09 -0.98
C ILE A 129 -10.10 9.79 -2.25
N SER A 130 -9.17 10.23 -3.11
CA SER A 130 -9.50 10.71 -4.46
C SER A 130 -9.59 9.57 -5.46
N ALA A 131 -8.71 8.57 -5.33
CA ALA A 131 -8.76 7.34 -6.10
C ALA A 131 -7.92 6.24 -5.43
N ILE A 132 -8.19 5.00 -5.79
CA ILE A 132 -7.31 3.86 -5.52
C ILE A 132 -6.83 3.32 -6.86
N GLU A 133 -5.52 3.40 -7.11
CA GLU A 133 -4.88 2.79 -8.28
C GLU A 133 -4.37 1.40 -7.91
N ILE A 134 -4.71 0.38 -8.71
CA ILE A 134 -4.32 -1.01 -8.50
C ILE A 134 -3.57 -1.49 -9.72
N VAL A 135 -2.30 -1.82 -9.56
CA VAL A 135 -1.49 -2.45 -10.61
C VAL A 135 -1.28 -3.91 -10.24
N ARG A 136 -1.66 -4.83 -11.13
CA ARG A 136 -1.47 -6.26 -10.88
C ARG A 136 -0.31 -6.83 -11.69
N GLY A 137 0.36 -7.82 -11.10
CA GLY A 137 1.42 -8.57 -11.75
C GLY A 137 2.82 -7.99 -11.52
N THR A 138 3.77 -8.52 -12.29
CA THR A 138 5.21 -8.43 -12.02
C THR A 138 5.94 -7.40 -12.91
N ASN A 139 5.22 -6.68 -13.75
CA ASN A 139 5.81 -5.86 -14.82
C ASN A 139 6.05 -4.39 -14.45
N ASP A 140 5.57 -3.91 -13.30
CA ASP A 140 5.90 -2.57 -12.81
C ASP A 140 7.35 -2.53 -12.32
N ALA A 141 8.21 -1.75 -12.98
CA ALA A 141 9.62 -1.59 -12.63
C ALA A 141 9.85 -0.61 -11.47
N ARG A 142 8.84 0.20 -11.12
CA ARG A 142 9.00 1.28 -10.14
C ARG A 142 9.10 0.78 -8.71
N TYR A 143 8.53 -0.40 -8.43
CA TYR A 143 8.41 -0.94 -7.09
C TYR A 143 9.16 -2.27 -6.95
N GLY A 144 9.97 -2.39 -5.90
CA GLY A 144 10.76 -3.58 -5.58
C GLY A 144 10.08 -4.46 -4.53
N LEU A 145 10.69 -4.54 -3.35
CA LEU A 145 10.20 -5.36 -2.24
C LEU A 145 8.69 -5.14 -1.97
N ASN A 146 7.98 -6.24 -1.70
CA ASN A 146 6.53 -6.36 -1.50
C ASN A 146 5.68 -6.31 -2.77
N ALA A 147 6.23 -6.06 -3.96
CA ALA A 147 5.46 -5.94 -5.20
C ALA A 147 5.30 -7.25 -6.00
N ILE A 148 5.32 -8.43 -5.35
CA ILE A 148 5.24 -9.73 -6.05
C ILE A 148 3.92 -9.91 -6.82
N ALA A 149 2.81 -9.56 -6.19
CA ALA A 149 1.47 -9.69 -6.76
C ALA A 149 1.03 -8.40 -7.48
N GLY A 150 1.72 -7.29 -7.20
CA GLY A 150 1.45 -5.96 -7.73
C GLY A 150 1.57 -4.85 -6.69
N SER A 151 0.95 -3.71 -6.95
CA SER A 151 0.92 -2.56 -6.06
C SER A 151 -0.48 -1.93 -5.98
N VAL A 152 -0.71 -1.21 -4.88
CA VAL A 152 -1.87 -0.35 -4.70
C VAL A 152 -1.40 1.01 -4.23
N ASP A 153 -1.81 2.06 -4.93
CA ASP A 153 -1.59 3.44 -4.51
C ASP A 153 -2.92 4.10 -4.14
N VAL A 154 -3.07 4.46 -2.88
CA VAL A 154 -4.21 5.21 -2.39
C VAL A 154 -3.90 6.69 -2.54
N LEU A 155 -4.52 7.30 -3.55
CA LEU A 155 -4.41 8.71 -3.81
C LEU A 155 -5.39 9.43 -2.90
N THR A 156 -4.89 10.42 -2.16
CA THR A 156 -5.72 11.21 -1.26
C THR A 156 -5.94 12.62 -1.77
N ARG A 157 -7.04 13.23 -1.36
CA ARG A 157 -7.55 14.51 -1.87
C ARG A 157 -6.47 15.59 -1.90
N THR A 158 -6.40 16.32 -3.01
CA THR A 158 -5.39 17.35 -3.26
C THR A 158 -6.03 18.49 -4.05
N GLY A 159 -5.90 19.74 -3.58
CA GLY A 159 -6.53 20.92 -4.18
C GLY A 159 -8.04 21.01 -3.95
N GLY A 160 -8.69 21.85 -4.74
CA GLY A 160 -10.13 22.14 -4.68
C GLY A 160 -10.50 23.18 -3.63
N ASN A 161 -11.70 23.75 -3.78
CA ASN A 161 -12.33 24.66 -2.81
C ASN A 161 -13.62 24.06 -2.20
N ASP A 162 -13.88 22.78 -2.49
CA ASP A 162 -15.01 22.03 -1.99
C ASP A 162 -14.76 21.50 -0.57
N GLY A 163 -15.83 21.11 0.10
CA GLY A 163 -15.76 20.45 1.40
C GLY A 163 -16.96 19.54 1.58
N ARG A 164 -16.77 18.49 2.38
CA ARG A 164 -17.80 17.49 2.63
C ARG A 164 -17.80 17.12 4.10
N LEU A 165 -19.00 17.12 4.68
CA LEU A 165 -19.28 16.59 6.01
C LEU A 165 -20.14 15.33 5.81
N SER A 166 -19.69 14.22 6.39
CA SER A 166 -20.47 12.99 6.51
C SER A 166 -20.71 12.70 7.98
N VAL A 167 -21.95 12.36 8.32
CA VAL A 167 -22.36 11.91 9.64
C VAL A 167 -23.14 10.62 9.46
N THR A 168 -22.67 9.55 10.09
CA THR A 168 -23.24 8.21 9.96
C THR A 168 -23.69 7.72 11.33
N ALA A 169 -24.88 7.14 11.38
CA ALA A 169 -25.37 6.35 12.51
C ALA A 169 -25.92 5.03 11.98
N GLY A 170 -25.69 3.91 12.67
CA GLY A 170 -26.09 2.60 12.19
C GLY A 170 -26.13 1.51 13.25
N SER A 171 -26.29 0.27 12.80
CA SER A 171 -26.27 -0.92 13.66
C SER A 171 -25.00 -1.00 14.52
N PHE A 172 -25.10 -1.69 15.66
CA PHE A 172 -23.99 -1.87 16.62
C PHE A 172 -23.48 -0.56 17.24
N ASP A 173 -24.41 0.35 17.51
CA ASP A 173 -24.15 1.72 17.97
C ASP A 173 -23.07 2.45 17.14
N ALA A 174 -22.99 2.12 15.84
CA ALA A 174 -21.99 2.68 14.96
C ALA A 174 -22.26 4.17 14.75
N ARG A 175 -21.27 5.00 15.08
CA ARG A 175 -21.28 6.46 14.93
C ARG A 175 -20.03 6.88 14.22
N GLU A 176 -20.17 7.73 13.21
CA GLU A 176 -19.04 8.22 12.43
C GLU A 176 -19.24 9.67 12.03
N VAL A 177 -18.15 10.43 12.07
CA VAL A 177 -18.08 11.79 11.52
C VAL A 177 -16.83 11.88 10.67
N GLN A 178 -16.99 12.29 9.42
CA GLN A 178 -15.89 12.59 8.50
C GLN A 178 -16.06 14.02 7.97
N LEU A 179 -15.02 14.83 8.08
CA LEU A 179 -14.95 16.17 7.51
C LEU A 179 -13.75 16.23 6.56
N SER A 180 -13.98 16.63 5.32
CA SER A 180 -12.93 16.96 4.37
C SER A 180 -13.11 18.38 3.85
N LYS A 181 -12.03 19.13 3.69
CA LYS A 181 -12.06 20.49 3.15
C LYS A 181 -10.80 20.78 2.34
N GLY A 182 -11.00 21.20 1.09
CA GLY A 182 -9.97 21.78 0.24
C GLY A 182 -10.01 23.30 0.28
N PHE A 183 -8.83 23.91 0.20
CA PHE A 183 -8.64 25.33 -0.08
C PHE A 183 -7.61 25.48 -1.18
N GLU A 184 -7.93 26.24 -2.22
CA GLU A 184 -7.04 26.51 -3.34
C GLU A 184 -7.10 28.01 -3.66
N GLN A 185 -5.97 28.69 -3.51
CA GLN A 185 -5.84 30.12 -3.72
C GLN A 185 -4.46 30.46 -4.30
N GLY A 186 -4.45 30.97 -5.53
CA GLY A 186 -3.21 31.27 -6.25
C GLY A 186 -2.33 30.02 -6.37
N ALA A 187 -1.05 30.16 -6.05
CA ALA A 187 -0.06 29.08 -6.07
C ALA A 187 -0.26 28.01 -4.97
N TRP A 188 -1.16 28.20 -4.02
CA TRP A 188 -1.28 27.33 -2.84
C TRP A 188 -2.52 26.45 -2.90
N SER A 189 -2.33 25.17 -2.58
CA SER A 189 -3.40 24.21 -2.30
C SER A 189 -3.23 23.59 -0.92
N GLN A 190 -4.34 23.44 -0.20
CA GLN A 190 -4.38 22.89 1.14
C GLN A 190 -5.57 21.93 1.27
N ASN A 191 -5.37 20.79 1.94
CA ASN A 191 -6.42 19.84 2.19
C ASN A 191 -6.37 19.38 3.64
N TYR A 192 -7.54 19.33 4.28
CA TYR A 192 -7.69 18.91 5.66
C TYR A 192 -8.73 17.80 5.73
N VAL A 193 -8.42 16.74 6.46
CA VAL A 193 -9.36 15.65 6.76
C VAL A 193 -9.36 15.36 8.25
N LEU A 194 -10.55 15.26 8.83
CA LEU A 194 -10.80 14.78 10.18
C LEU A 194 -11.79 13.62 10.08
N ALA A 195 -11.48 12.49 10.71
CA ALA A 195 -12.37 11.35 10.77
C ALA A 195 -12.39 10.76 12.18
N TRP A 196 -13.58 10.40 12.64
CA TRP A 196 -13.82 9.68 13.88
C TRP A 196 -14.88 8.62 13.65
N ARG A 197 -14.65 7.40 14.13
CA ARG A 197 -15.62 6.30 14.12
C ARG A 197 -15.59 5.57 15.45
N ASP A 198 -16.75 5.19 15.94
CA ASP A 198 -16.98 4.40 17.16
C ASP A 198 -18.08 3.38 16.87
N SER A 199 -17.93 2.14 17.32
CA SER A 199 -18.90 1.06 17.09
C SER A 199 -18.65 -0.06 18.08
N ASP A 200 -19.71 -0.70 18.57
CA ASP A 200 -19.65 -1.90 19.43
C ASP A 200 -19.20 -3.13 18.61
N GLY A 201 -19.36 -3.09 17.29
CA GLY A 201 -19.01 -4.19 16.39
C GLY A 201 -20.06 -5.31 16.35
N TYR A 202 -19.90 -6.23 15.41
CA TYR A 202 -20.88 -7.30 15.16
C TYR A 202 -20.91 -8.38 16.27
N ARG A 203 -19.77 -8.63 16.91
CA ARG A 203 -19.60 -9.65 17.95
C ARG A 203 -19.50 -8.99 19.32
N ASP A 204 -19.82 -9.73 20.37
CA ASP A 204 -19.48 -9.35 21.73
C ASP A 204 -17.98 -9.07 21.82
N HIS A 205 -17.58 -8.06 22.59
CA HIS A 205 -16.17 -7.71 22.80
C HIS A 205 -15.43 -7.35 21.48
N ALA A 206 -16.10 -6.66 20.57
CA ALA A 206 -15.56 -6.23 19.26
C ALA A 206 -15.50 -4.71 19.08
N ASP A 207 -15.71 -3.96 20.16
CA ASP A 207 -15.78 -2.50 20.16
C ASP A 207 -14.53 -1.88 19.54
N ALA A 208 -14.69 -0.86 18.72
CA ALA A 208 -13.57 -0.16 18.09
C ALA A 208 -13.82 1.34 17.97
N ARG A 209 -12.82 2.12 18.36
CA ARG A 209 -12.77 3.57 18.22
C ARG A 209 -11.56 3.98 17.40
N LYS A 210 -11.81 4.70 16.31
CA LYS A 210 -10.80 5.12 15.33
C LYS A 210 -10.83 6.61 15.13
N ARG A 211 -9.66 7.21 14.95
CA ARG A 211 -9.47 8.63 14.68
C ARG A 211 -8.41 8.80 13.61
N SER A 212 -8.67 9.67 12.64
CA SER A 212 -7.68 10.07 11.66
C SER A 212 -7.69 11.59 11.49
N VAL A 213 -6.52 12.18 11.39
CA VAL A 213 -6.31 13.59 11.04
C VAL A 213 -5.27 13.63 9.94
N ALA A 214 -5.57 14.27 8.82
CA ALA A 214 -4.63 14.44 7.72
C ALA A 214 -4.61 15.89 7.22
N GLY A 215 -3.44 16.33 6.79
CA GLY A 215 -3.18 17.63 6.22
C GLY A 215 -2.24 17.52 5.02
N LYS A 216 -2.55 18.28 3.97
CA LYS A 216 -1.67 18.46 2.82
C LYS A 216 -1.53 19.94 2.49
N TRP A 217 -0.33 20.36 2.14
CA TRP A 217 -0.03 21.72 1.69
C TRP A 217 0.92 21.65 0.51
N PHE A 218 0.54 22.24 -0.61
CA PHE A 218 1.38 22.31 -1.79
C PHE A 218 1.44 23.73 -2.32
N TYR A 219 2.65 24.13 -2.71
CA TYR A 219 2.92 25.29 -3.54
C TYR A 219 3.21 24.79 -4.96
N THR A 220 2.45 25.28 -5.94
CA THR A 220 2.72 25.10 -7.36
C THR A 220 3.12 26.46 -7.92
N ASP A 221 4.29 26.53 -8.53
CA ASP A 221 4.76 27.74 -9.18
C ASP A 221 3.76 28.21 -10.27
N PRO A 222 3.53 29.53 -10.48
CA PRO A 222 2.57 30.02 -11.46
C PRO A 222 2.79 29.51 -12.88
N ASP A 223 4.04 29.24 -13.26
CA ASP A 223 4.38 28.70 -14.58
C ASP A 223 4.22 27.17 -14.63
N GLY A 224 3.84 26.53 -13.52
CA GLY A 224 3.65 25.08 -13.40
C GLY A 224 4.95 24.26 -13.46
N ALA A 225 6.10 24.93 -13.60
CA ALA A 225 7.41 24.28 -13.79
C ALA A 225 7.92 23.58 -12.53
N PHE A 226 7.44 23.97 -11.35
CA PHE A 226 7.86 23.42 -10.06
C PHE A 226 6.68 23.32 -9.11
N ARG A 227 6.67 22.25 -8.30
CA ARG A 227 5.71 22.04 -7.23
C ARG A 227 6.40 21.43 -6.02
N ALA A 228 6.11 21.94 -4.83
CA ALA A 228 6.58 21.36 -3.58
C ALA A 228 5.44 21.23 -2.58
N GLY A 229 5.51 20.25 -1.69
CA GLY A 229 4.50 20.12 -0.66
C GLY A 229 4.88 19.23 0.52
N LEU A 230 4.05 19.33 1.54
CA LEU A 230 4.10 18.54 2.76
C LEU A 230 2.77 17.80 2.90
N THR A 231 2.84 16.51 3.20
CA THR A 231 1.68 15.70 3.57
C THR A 231 1.93 15.10 4.94
N THR A 232 0.97 15.17 5.85
CA THR A 232 1.04 14.49 7.15
C THR A 232 -0.30 13.85 7.50
N ARG A 233 -0.25 12.69 8.14
CA ARG A 233 -1.41 11.94 8.60
C ARG A 233 -1.11 11.32 9.95
N TYR A 234 -2.05 11.40 10.87
CA TYR A 234 -2.04 10.74 12.16
C TYR A 234 -3.29 9.87 12.31
N TYR A 235 -3.11 8.65 12.82
CA TYR A 235 -4.20 7.74 13.11
C TYR A 235 -4.03 7.11 14.49
N ASP A 236 -5.14 6.95 15.19
CA ASP A 236 -5.23 6.30 16.50
C ASP A 236 -6.43 5.36 16.52
N ASN A 237 -6.23 4.12 16.97
CA ASN A 237 -7.25 3.09 17.05
C ASN A 237 -7.14 2.35 18.36
N HIS A 238 -8.25 2.27 19.07
CA HIS A 238 -8.43 1.47 20.27
C HIS A 238 -9.55 0.47 19.97
N ALA A 239 -9.25 -0.83 20.01
CA ALA A 239 -10.22 -1.86 19.67
C ALA A 239 -10.11 -3.09 20.56
N LEU A 240 -11.24 -3.73 20.87
CA LEU A 240 -11.30 -5.01 21.54
C LEU A 240 -11.04 -6.16 20.53
N GLU A 241 -10.57 -7.29 21.04
CA GLU A 241 -10.34 -8.48 20.21
C GLU A 241 -11.29 -9.60 20.62
N ALA A 242 -12.36 -9.80 19.84
CA ALA A 242 -13.46 -10.73 20.13
C ALA A 242 -13.07 -12.22 20.16
N GLY A 243 -11.80 -12.56 19.93
CA GLY A 243 -11.29 -13.92 19.92
C GLY A 243 -11.80 -14.79 18.77
N TYR A 244 -11.07 -15.87 18.51
CA TYR A 244 -11.43 -16.86 17.49
C TYR A 244 -12.51 -17.81 18.01
N LEU A 245 -13.42 -18.23 17.12
CA LEU A 245 -14.40 -19.27 17.40
C LEU A 245 -14.05 -20.52 16.61
N ASP A 246 -14.28 -21.69 17.20
CA ASP A 246 -14.33 -22.91 16.42
C ASP A 246 -15.56 -22.94 15.50
N ALA A 247 -15.54 -23.86 14.53
CA ALA A 247 -16.58 -23.92 13.52
C ALA A 247 -17.98 -24.25 14.07
N ALA A 248 -18.07 -24.96 15.20
CA ALA A 248 -19.35 -25.31 15.82
C ALA A 248 -19.96 -24.10 16.52
N THR A 249 -19.15 -23.39 17.32
CA THR A 249 -19.57 -22.19 18.06
C THR A 249 -19.91 -21.04 17.11
N ALA A 250 -19.12 -20.84 16.06
CA ALA A 250 -19.40 -19.82 15.05
C ALA A 250 -20.75 -20.03 14.34
N ARG A 251 -21.22 -21.27 14.19
CA ARG A 251 -22.54 -21.58 13.62
C ARG A 251 -23.67 -21.40 14.63
N ALA A 252 -23.46 -21.84 15.87
CA ALA A 252 -24.49 -21.82 16.90
C ALA A 252 -24.69 -20.41 17.49
N ALA A 253 -23.61 -19.66 17.70
CA ALA A 253 -23.58 -18.35 18.33
C ALA A 253 -22.58 -17.43 17.61
N PRO A 254 -22.86 -17.00 16.37
CA PRO A 254 -21.90 -16.24 15.54
C PRO A 254 -21.46 -14.89 16.13
N ARG A 255 -22.23 -14.35 17.08
CA ARG A 255 -21.95 -13.08 17.75
C ARG A 255 -21.17 -13.23 19.05
N SER A 256 -21.04 -14.44 19.60
CA SER A 256 -20.41 -14.60 20.91
C SER A 256 -18.93 -14.24 20.89
N SER A 257 -18.36 -13.97 22.06
CA SER A 257 -16.93 -13.93 22.31
C SER A 257 -16.57 -14.96 23.38
N PRO A 258 -15.48 -15.72 23.22
CA PRO A 258 -15.09 -16.71 24.22
C PRO A 258 -14.52 -16.02 25.47
N ASP A 259 -14.82 -16.56 26.65
CA ASP A 259 -14.39 -16.03 27.95
C ASP A 259 -12.87 -15.76 28.04
N TYR A 260 -12.07 -16.57 27.36
CA TYR A 260 -10.63 -16.41 27.38
C TYR A 260 -10.14 -15.12 26.73
N ALA A 261 -10.95 -14.49 25.87
CA ALA A 261 -10.66 -13.25 25.16
C ALA A 261 -11.22 -12.00 25.87
N GLN A 262 -11.90 -12.14 27.01
CA GLN A 262 -12.54 -11.03 27.73
C GLN A 262 -11.58 -9.87 28.12
N ASN A 263 -10.27 -10.14 28.15
CA ASN A 263 -9.24 -9.16 28.47
C ASN A 263 -8.40 -8.77 27.24
N ASP A 264 -8.71 -9.28 26.06
CA ASP A 264 -7.96 -9.04 24.84
C ASP A 264 -8.37 -7.71 24.21
N ARG A 265 -7.37 -6.94 23.75
CA ARG A 265 -7.57 -5.64 23.11
C ARG A 265 -6.34 -5.26 22.31
N SER A 266 -6.46 -4.19 21.57
CA SER A 266 -5.41 -3.66 20.72
C SER A 266 -5.46 -2.14 20.65
N GLU A 267 -4.29 -1.53 20.57
CA GLU A 267 -4.08 -0.11 20.39
C GLU A 267 -3.08 0.09 19.25
N ARG A 268 -3.39 0.96 18.29
CA ARG A 268 -2.49 1.30 17.18
C ARG A 268 -2.43 2.78 16.95
N ARG A 269 -1.21 3.30 16.82
CA ARG A 269 -0.92 4.69 16.46
C ARG A 269 -0.02 4.73 15.24
N LEU A 270 -0.38 5.55 14.27
CA LEU A 270 0.36 5.72 13.02
C LEU A 270 0.61 7.19 12.77
N ARG A 271 1.79 7.51 12.25
CA ARG A 271 2.07 8.81 11.65
C ARG A 271 2.76 8.60 10.31
N GLN A 272 2.31 9.28 9.28
CA GLN A 272 2.98 9.30 7.97
C GLN A 272 3.20 10.75 7.59
N THR A 273 4.44 11.15 7.39
CA THR A 273 4.81 12.51 6.97
C THR A 273 5.74 12.42 5.77
N ALA A 274 5.47 13.22 4.74
CA ALA A 274 6.28 13.25 3.53
C ALA A 274 6.42 14.65 2.95
N LEU A 275 7.62 14.95 2.48
CA LEU A 275 7.92 16.07 1.61
C LEU A 275 7.90 15.59 0.17
N HIS A 276 7.34 16.42 -0.71
CA HIS A 276 7.22 16.18 -2.13
C HIS A 276 7.83 17.36 -2.87
N ALA A 277 8.56 17.08 -3.95
CA ALA A 277 9.00 18.06 -4.91
C ALA A 277 8.88 17.45 -6.31
N ASP A 278 8.28 18.17 -7.23
CA ASP A 278 8.11 17.79 -8.62
C ASP A 278 8.55 18.98 -9.48
N GLY A 279 9.10 18.73 -10.66
CA GLY A 279 9.43 19.80 -11.58
C GLY A 279 9.75 19.36 -12.99
N ALA A 280 9.85 20.33 -13.89
CA ALA A 280 10.29 20.13 -15.26
C ALA A 280 11.79 20.45 -15.41
N LEU A 281 12.45 19.79 -16.36
CA LEU A 281 13.81 20.08 -16.81
C LEU A 281 13.74 20.32 -18.32
N GLY A 282 13.55 21.58 -18.71
CA GLY A 282 13.20 21.94 -20.08
C GLY A 282 11.83 21.41 -20.48
N GLU A 283 11.59 21.26 -21.79
CA GLU A 283 10.28 20.83 -22.32
C GLU A 283 10.11 19.31 -22.35
N GLN A 284 11.21 18.57 -22.29
CA GLN A 284 11.22 17.12 -22.56
C GLN A 284 11.36 16.26 -21.30
N ALA A 285 11.71 16.83 -20.14
CA ALA A 285 11.96 16.04 -18.94
C ALA A 285 11.19 16.56 -17.72
N GLN A 286 10.83 15.62 -16.84
CA GLN A 286 10.14 15.86 -15.58
C GLN A 286 10.80 15.02 -14.49
N TRP A 287 10.82 15.52 -13.27
CA TRP A 287 11.36 14.81 -12.11
C TRP A 287 10.42 14.89 -10.92
N SER A 288 10.56 13.92 -10.02
CA SER A 288 9.86 13.84 -8.76
C SER A 288 10.81 13.35 -7.68
N ALA A 289 10.78 14.02 -6.53
CA ALA A 289 11.54 13.68 -5.35
C ALA A 289 10.60 13.63 -4.15
N LYS A 290 10.70 12.57 -3.36
CA LYS A 290 9.96 12.43 -2.11
C LYS A 290 10.88 12.00 -0.99
N ALA A 291 10.69 12.59 0.18
CA ALA A 291 11.33 12.17 1.42
C ALA A 291 10.23 11.93 2.46
N TYR A 292 10.29 10.83 3.19
CA TYR A 292 9.22 10.50 4.14
C TYR A 292 9.73 9.88 5.44
N GLN A 293 8.89 9.97 6.47
CA GLN A 293 8.96 9.19 7.70
C GLN A 293 7.58 8.66 8.05
N ASN A 294 7.54 7.37 8.36
CA ASN A 294 6.40 6.62 8.84
C ASN A 294 6.74 6.13 10.26
N ASP A 295 5.90 6.45 11.25
CA ASP A 295 6.01 5.97 12.62
C ASP A 295 4.82 5.05 12.91
N TYR A 296 5.09 3.80 13.26
CA TYR A 296 4.09 2.76 13.52
C TYR A 296 4.25 2.23 14.94
N ARG A 297 3.19 2.30 15.74
CA ARG A 297 3.13 1.65 17.05
C ARG A 297 1.88 0.81 17.15
N ASN A 298 2.04 -0.45 17.54
CA ASN A 298 0.92 -1.36 17.70
C ASN A 298 1.15 -2.27 18.90
N GLN A 299 0.22 -2.20 19.86
CA GLN A 299 0.24 -2.99 21.07
C GLN A 299 -1.03 -3.82 21.13
N ARG A 300 -0.89 -5.14 21.28
CA ARG A 300 -2.02 -6.06 21.31
C ARG A 300 -1.90 -7.03 22.47
N TRP A 301 -2.97 -7.21 23.24
CA TRP A 301 -3.12 -8.30 24.20
C TRP A 301 -4.06 -9.33 23.59
N VAL A 302 -3.52 -10.50 23.30
CA VAL A 302 -4.21 -11.50 22.46
C VAL A 302 -4.04 -12.90 23.00
N ARG A 303 -5.09 -13.70 22.89
CA ARG A 303 -5.09 -15.13 23.17
C ARG A 303 -5.83 -15.86 22.05
N PHE A 304 -5.17 -16.86 21.46
CA PHE A 304 -5.71 -17.53 20.26
C PHE A 304 -6.64 -18.72 20.58
N SER A 305 -6.55 -19.28 21.78
CA SER A 305 -7.35 -20.43 22.19
C SER A 305 -7.46 -20.52 23.71
N ALA A 306 -8.44 -21.30 24.18
CA ALA A 306 -8.66 -21.56 25.62
C ALA A 306 -7.45 -22.24 26.29
N ALA A 307 -6.70 -23.08 25.58
CA ALA A 307 -5.47 -23.70 26.12
C ALA A 307 -4.24 -22.79 25.98
N GLY A 308 -4.29 -21.79 25.09
CA GLY A 308 -3.19 -20.85 24.86
C GLY A 308 -2.98 -19.88 26.02
N LEU A 309 -1.86 -19.18 26.01
CA LEU A 309 -1.57 -18.10 26.94
C LEU A 309 -1.95 -16.75 26.31
N GLN A 310 -2.40 -15.79 27.12
CA GLN A 310 -2.49 -14.40 26.66
C GLN A 310 -1.06 -13.87 26.47
N GLN A 311 -0.86 -13.16 25.38
CA GLN A 311 0.39 -12.49 25.06
C GLN A 311 0.13 -11.01 24.83
N GLU A 312 0.97 -10.17 25.40
CA GLU A 312 1.17 -8.83 24.87
C GLU A 312 2.16 -8.90 23.70
N ARG A 313 1.81 -8.28 22.58
CA ARG A 313 2.65 -8.10 21.39
C ARG A 313 2.78 -6.60 21.18
N ASP A 314 3.98 -6.10 21.40
CA ASP A 314 4.32 -4.68 21.28
C ASP A 314 5.26 -4.51 20.08
N THR A 315 4.95 -3.59 19.19
CA THR A 315 5.72 -3.35 17.96
C THR A 315 5.82 -1.86 17.73
N ASP A 316 7.06 -1.37 17.63
CA ASP A 316 7.41 -0.01 17.22
C ASP A 316 8.22 -0.11 15.93
N GLU A 317 7.92 0.73 14.95
CA GLU A 317 8.65 0.83 13.68
C GLU A 317 8.78 2.30 13.29
N THR A 318 10.00 2.71 12.94
CA THR A 318 10.29 3.96 12.25
C THR A 318 10.80 3.62 10.85
N HIS A 319 10.08 4.06 9.81
CA HIS A 319 10.41 3.80 8.42
C HIS A 319 10.62 5.12 7.67
N ARG A 320 11.85 5.36 7.24
CA ARG A 320 12.26 6.55 6.47
C ARG A 320 12.63 6.18 5.05
N GLY A 321 12.44 7.09 4.10
CA GLY A 321 12.91 6.84 2.75
C GLY A 321 13.04 8.06 1.86
N LEU A 322 13.82 7.88 0.81
CA LEU A 322 14.02 8.82 -0.29
C LEU A 322 13.64 8.13 -1.60
N LEU A 323 12.78 8.78 -2.39
CA LEU A 323 12.33 8.31 -3.69
C LEU A 323 12.63 9.38 -4.73
N LEU A 324 13.40 9.05 -5.75
CA LEU A 324 13.70 9.94 -6.86
C LEU A 324 13.29 9.28 -8.17
N ARG A 325 12.59 10.03 -9.02
CA ARG A 325 12.19 9.59 -10.36
C ARG A 325 12.43 10.70 -11.36
N SER A 326 12.82 10.32 -12.57
CA SER A 326 12.87 11.20 -13.72
C SER A 326 12.22 10.52 -14.92
N ASN A 327 11.51 11.30 -15.72
CA ASN A 327 10.88 10.90 -16.96
C ASN A 327 11.38 11.83 -18.06
N TRP A 328 11.77 11.29 -19.21
CA TRP A 328 12.30 12.03 -20.33
C TRP A 328 11.69 11.54 -21.64
N GLN A 329 11.18 12.46 -22.44
CA GLN A 329 10.59 12.21 -23.76
C GLN A 329 11.57 12.69 -24.83
N PRO A 330 12.49 11.85 -25.30
CA PRO A 330 13.40 12.21 -26.37
C PRO A 330 12.67 12.47 -27.69
N ASP A 331 13.16 13.45 -28.45
CA ASP A 331 12.82 13.59 -29.86
C ASP A 331 13.78 12.76 -30.72
N TRP A 332 13.44 11.49 -30.93
CA TRP A 332 14.15 10.58 -31.83
C TRP A 332 13.51 10.49 -33.22
N GLY A 333 12.76 11.52 -33.62
CA GLY A 333 12.08 11.59 -34.91
C GLY A 333 10.99 10.53 -35.06
N ALA A 334 11.25 9.48 -35.83
CA ALA A 334 10.24 8.47 -36.16
C ALA A 334 9.89 7.53 -34.99
N LEU A 335 10.77 7.39 -33.99
CA LEU A 335 10.53 6.56 -32.81
C LEU A 335 9.99 7.43 -31.68
N GLN A 336 8.69 7.31 -31.39
CA GLN A 336 8.13 7.88 -30.17
C GLN A 336 8.61 7.08 -28.96
N ALA A 337 9.28 7.75 -28.03
CA ALA A 337 9.84 7.13 -26.84
C ALA A 337 9.61 7.99 -25.59
N ASN A 338 9.39 7.33 -24.46
CA ASN A 338 9.39 7.94 -23.15
C ASN A 338 10.22 7.07 -22.19
N LEU A 339 11.32 7.62 -21.69
CA LEU A 339 12.25 6.92 -20.80
C LEU A 339 11.98 7.34 -19.36
N GLU A 340 11.91 6.39 -18.44
CA GLU A 340 11.78 6.66 -17.02
C GLU A 340 12.90 5.95 -16.26
N ALA A 341 13.49 6.65 -15.30
CA ALA A 341 14.48 6.09 -14.40
C ALA A 341 14.18 6.55 -12.98
N GLY A 342 14.53 5.72 -12.00
CA GLY A 342 14.38 6.11 -10.62
C GLY A 342 15.27 5.32 -9.67
N VAL A 343 15.44 5.90 -8.49
CA VAL A 343 16.16 5.30 -7.38
C VAL A 343 15.33 5.46 -6.11
N ASP A 344 15.40 4.46 -5.24
CA ASP A 344 14.81 4.51 -3.92
C ASP A 344 15.77 3.97 -2.86
N ALA A 345 15.72 4.58 -1.67
CA ALA A 345 16.43 4.10 -0.50
C ALA A 345 15.48 4.20 0.71
N GLN A 346 15.34 3.09 1.44
CA GLN A 346 14.42 2.96 2.56
C GLN A 346 15.18 2.37 3.75
N TRP A 347 14.94 2.90 4.94
CA TRP A 347 15.52 2.49 6.21
C TRP A 347 14.40 2.27 7.21
N GLN A 348 14.36 1.09 7.83
CA GLN A 348 13.40 0.73 8.86
C GLN A 348 14.15 0.35 10.12
N ASP A 349 13.82 0.98 11.23
CA ASP A 349 14.26 0.62 12.59
C ASP A 349 13.05 0.07 13.33
N ASN A 350 13.16 -1.13 13.91
CA ASN A 350 12.00 -1.86 14.41
C ASN A 350 12.29 -2.50 15.76
N GLN A 351 11.28 -2.51 16.62
CA GLN A 351 11.27 -3.24 17.87
C GLN A 351 10.07 -4.18 17.88
N SER A 352 10.28 -5.44 18.24
CA SER A 352 9.20 -6.42 18.42
C SER A 352 9.36 -7.14 19.74
N GLN A 353 8.53 -6.77 20.72
CA GLN A 353 8.52 -7.37 22.04
C GLN A 353 7.29 -8.23 22.24
N ARG A 354 7.44 -9.30 23.02
CA ARG A 354 6.31 -10.12 23.46
C ARG A 354 6.45 -10.43 24.92
N TYR A 355 5.34 -10.36 25.65
CA TYR A 355 5.26 -10.74 27.05
C TYR A 355 4.13 -11.75 27.22
N ARG A 356 4.32 -12.75 28.07
CA ARG A 356 3.19 -13.49 28.64
C ARG A 356 2.39 -12.52 29.50
N THR A 357 1.08 -12.57 29.41
CA THR A 357 0.19 -11.76 30.23
C THR A 357 -0.91 -12.57 30.87
N VAL A 358 -1.44 -12.06 31.97
CA VAL A 358 -2.70 -12.51 32.58
C VAL A 358 -3.52 -11.27 32.86
N ALA A 359 -4.71 -11.18 32.26
CA ALA A 359 -5.55 -9.99 32.33
C ALA A 359 -4.76 -8.69 32.01
N ARG A 360 -3.93 -8.75 30.97
CA ARG A 360 -3.05 -7.66 30.49
C ARG A 360 -1.90 -7.25 31.41
N VAL A 361 -1.69 -7.92 32.54
CA VAL A 361 -0.52 -7.70 33.40
C VAL A 361 0.68 -8.46 32.84
N ARG A 362 1.78 -7.75 32.54
CA ARG A 362 3.05 -8.33 32.05
C ARG A 362 3.63 -9.31 33.07
N GLY A 363 3.95 -10.50 32.59
CA GLY A 363 4.79 -11.49 33.26
C GLY A 363 6.10 -11.67 32.50
N ALA A 364 6.51 -12.92 32.30
CA ALA A 364 7.74 -13.25 31.59
C ALA A 364 7.77 -12.69 30.15
N GLN A 365 8.90 -12.11 29.76
CA GLN A 365 9.16 -11.71 28.39
C GLN A 365 9.46 -12.94 27.52
N LEU A 366 8.81 -13.03 26.37
CA LEU A 366 8.89 -14.13 25.41
C LEU A 366 9.70 -13.74 24.16
N ARG A 367 9.85 -12.44 23.90
CA ARG A 367 10.58 -11.89 22.76
C ARG A 367 11.08 -10.50 23.08
N ASP A 368 12.31 -10.21 22.70
CA ASP A 368 12.88 -8.87 22.68
C ASP A 368 13.78 -8.72 21.47
N TRP A 369 13.19 -8.26 20.37
CA TRP A 369 13.90 -8.10 19.11
C TRP A 369 14.03 -6.62 18.79
N ASP A 370 15.26 -6.21 18.49
CA ASP A 370 15.62 -4.92 17.92
C ASP A 370 16.28 -5.20 16.56
N TYR A 371 15.76 -4.62 15.49
CA TYR A 371 16.25 -4.92 14.16
C TYR A 371 16.03 -3.81 13.15
N ASP A 372 17.00 -3.69 12.26
CA ASP A 372 16.96 -2.77 11.14
C ASP A 372 16.85 -3.51 9.80
N LEU A 373 16.20 -2.86 8.84
CA LEU A 373 16.10 -3.31 7.46
C LEU A 373 16.29 -2.13 6.53
N ARG A 374 17.20 -2.28 5.57
CA ARG A 374 17.54 -1.25 4.59
C ARG A 374 17.37 -1.83 3.21
N THR A 375 16.66 -1.11 2.35
CA THR A 375 16.47 -1.49 0.94
C THR A 375 16.90 -0.36 0.05
N ARG A 376 17.62 -0.69 -1.03
CA ARG A 376 18.07 0.27 -2.03
C ARG A 376 17.76 -0.27 -3.40
N GLY A 377 17.00 0.49 -4.18
CA GLY A 377 16.54 0.13 -5.50
C GLY A 377 16.97 1.13 -6.55
N ALA A 378 17.18 0.64 -7.76
CA ALA A 378 17.30 1.47 -8.96
C ALA A 378 16.58 0.78 -10.11
N TYR A 379 15.89 1.56 -10.94
CA TYR A 379 15.23 1.03 -12.13
C TYR A 379 15.37 1.97 -13.31
N VAL A 380 15.24 1.37 -14.49
CA VAL A 380 15.03 2.06 -15.76
C VAL A 380 13.92 1.34 -16.52
N GLN A 381 13.10 2.09 -17.23
CA GLN A 381 12.11 1.57 -18.14
C GLN A 381 11.96 2.51 -19.34
N ALA A 382 11.52 1.98 -20.46
CA ALA A 382 11.23 2.77 -21.64
C ALA A 382 9.86 2.38 -22.17
N VAL A 383 9.05 3.35 -22.56
CA VAL A 383 7.84 3.14 -23.35
C VAL A 383 8.20 3.52 -24.78
N LEU A 384 8.26 2.52 -25.66
CA LEU A 384 8.66 2.68 -27.06
C LEU A 384 7.45 2.40 -27.94
N THR A 385 7.22 3.26 -28.92
CA THR A 385 6.16 3.08 -29.92
C THR A 385 6.79 3.09 -31.33
N PRO A 386 7.41 1.96 -31.76
CA PRO A 386 8.12 1.90 -33.05
C PRO A 386 7.20 2.11 -34.25
N ILE A 387 5.94 1.71 -34.12
CA ILE A 387 4.86 1.97 -35.08
C ILE A 387 3.59 2.29 -34.30
N ALA A 388 2.65 3.04 -34.90
CA ALA A 388 1.42 3.50 -34.23
C ALA A 388 0.50 2.41 -33.65
N ARG A 389 0.76 1.13 -33.95
CA ARG A 389 0.00 -0.01 -33.43
C ARG A 389 0.75 -0.81 -32.37
N LEU A 390 2.06 -0.63 -32.20
CA LEU A 390 2.89 -1.45 -31.33
C LEU A 390 3.51 -0.59 -30.24
N GLN A 391 3.29 -0.97 -28.98
CA GLN A 391 3.96 -0.39 -27.82
C GLN A 391 4.80 -1.48 -27.15
N LEU A 392 6.05 -1.17 -26.84
CA LEU A 392 7.00 -2.04 -26.17
C LEU A 392 7.50 -1.35 -24.91
N VAL A 393 7.53 -2.07 -23.80
CA VAL A 393 7.93 -1.56 -22.49
C VAL A 393 8.98 -2.46 -21.85
N PRO A 394 10.25 -2.39 -22.30
CA PRO A 394 11.35 -3.00 -21.56
C PRO A 394 11.60 -2.24 -20.26
N GLY A 395 11.86 -2.99 -19.19
CA GLY A 395 12.19 -2.47 -17.87
C GLY A 395 13.22 -3.34 -17.16
N TYR A 396 14.01 -2.71 -16.31
CA TYR A 396 14.99 -3.41 -15.49
C TYR A 396 15.10 -2.73 -14.14
N ARG A 397 14.91 -3.51 -13.07
CA ARG A 397 15.12 -3.06 -11.69
C ARG A 397 16.20 -3.90 -11.01
N ILE A 398 17.00 -3.26 -10.17
CA ILE A 398 17.89 -3.93 -9.23
C ILE A 398 17.59 -3.49 -7.81
N ASP A 399 17.72 -4.41 -6.86
CA ASP A 399 17.60 -4.14 -5.43
C ASP A 399 18.76 -4.74 -4.64
N ARG A 400 19.13 -4.08 -3.55
CA ARG A 400 19.95 -4.63 -2.47
C ARG A 400 19.23 -4.47 -1.15
N VAL A 401 19.42 -5.45 -0.27
CA VAL A 401 18.82 -5.49 1.06
C VAL A 401 19.93 -5.74 2.07
N ASP A 402 19.98 -4.92 3.12
CA ASP A 402 20.91 -5.07 4.24
C ASP A 402 20.20 -4.80 5.57
N GLY A 403 20.80 -5.20 6.69
CA GLY A 403 20.22 -5.00 8.02
C GLY A 403 20.70 -6.04 9.03
N GLN A 404 20.30 -5.86 10.29
CA GLN A 404 20.69 -6.74 11.38
C GLN A 404 19.54 -6.92 12.38
N LEU A 405 19.44 -8.12 12.95
CA LEU A 405 18.56 -8.47 14.05
C LEU A 405 19.38 -8.75 15.31
N HIS A 406 19.10 -8.02 16.37
CA HIS A 406 19.50 -8.32 17.74
C HIS A 406 18.34 -9.00 18.48
N ASP A 407 18.52 -10.27 18.81
CA ASP A 407 17.65 -10.97 19.76
C ASP A 407 18.24 -10.78 21.15
N VAL A 408 17.74 -9.78 21.87
CA VAL A 408 18.27 -9.31 23.16
C VAL A 408 18.13 -10.39 24.23
N LEU A 409 17.03 -11.15 24.22
CA LEU A 409 16.82 -12.26 25.17
C LEU A 409 17.77 -13.41 24.91
N ALA A 410 18.01 -13.76 23.65
CA ALA A 410 18.93 -14.84 23.28
C ALA A 410 20.41 -14.41 23.27
N GLY A 411 20.70 -13.11 23.41
CA GLY A 411 22.05 -12.56 23.27
C GLY A 411 22.66 -12.81 21.89
N SER A 412 21.83 -12.90 20.85
CA SER A 412 22.26 -13.35 19.52
C SER A 412 22.03 -12.27 18.46
N VAL A 413 22.88 -12.29 17.44
CA VAL A 413 22.87 -11.32 16.34
C VAL A 413 22.83 -12.05 15.01
N ALA A 414 21.92 -11.65 14.14
CA ALA A 414 21.78 -12.22 12.80
C ALA A 414 21.69 -11.12 11.75
N PRO A 415 22.60 -11.05 10.76
CA PRO A 415 22.42 -10.15 9.63
C PRO A 415 21.26 -10.62 8.74
N VAL A 416 20.71 -9.73 7.92
CA VAL A 416 19.87 -10.12 6.78
C VAL A 416 20.63 -11.11 5.90
N TYR A 417 19.92 -12.05 5.27
CA TYR A 417 20.55 -12.94 4.29
C TYR A 417 21.23 -12.15 3.16
N ASP A 418 22.41 -12.61 2.73
CA ASP A 418 23.08 -12.00 1.60
C ASP A 418 22.41 -12.47 0.29
N TYR A 419 21.50 -11.63 -0.21
CA TYR A 419 20.81 -11.82 -1.48
C TYR A 419 21.63 -11.33 -2.68
N GLY A 420 22.79 -10.70 -2.46
CA GLY A 420 23.55 -10.01 -3.50
C GLY A 420 22.76 -8.89 -4.18
N THR A 421 22.98 -8.70 -5.49
CA THR A 421 22.17 -7.79 -6.30
C THR A 421 21.00 -8.56 -6.90
N ILE A 422 19.79 -8.26 -6.44
CA ILE A 422 18.56 -8.89 -6.91
C ILE A 422 18.15 -8.24 -8.23
N LYS A 423 18.10 -9.01 -9.30
CA LYS A 423 17.84 -8.53 -10.68
C LYS A 423 16.41 -8.83 -11.10
N GLN A 424 15.71 -7.83 -11.61
CA GLN A 424 14.30 -7.91 -12.00
C GLN A 424 14.11 -7.38 -13.44
N PRO A 425 14.41 -8.20 -14.46
CA PRO A 425 14.05 -7.89 -15.84
C PRO A 425 12.54 -7.93 -16.03
N LYS A 426 12.01 -7.01 -16.84
CA LYS A 426 10.58 -6.83 -17.12
C LYS A 426 10.41 -6.45 -18.58
N PHE A 427 9.32 -6.92 -19.19
CA PHE A 427 8.97 -6.62 -20.56
C PHE A 427 7.46 -6.68 -20.73
N SER A 428 6.87 -5.63 -21.28
CA SER A 428 5.47 -5.62 -21.69
C SER A 428 5.39 -5.26 -23.17
N ALA A 429 4.43 -5.82 -23.88
CA ALA A 429 4.14 -5.45 -25.27
C ALA A 429 2.64 -5.39 -25.47
N SER A 430 2.15 -4.36 -26.18
CA SER A 430 0.77 -4.29 -26.65
C SER A 430 0.72 -4.00 -28.14
N TYR A 431 -0.21 -4.67 -28.81
CA TYR A 431 -0.48 -4.50 -30.23
C TYR A 431 -1.95 -4.19 -30.45
N ARG A 432 -2.20 -3.06 -31.10
CA ARG A 432 -3.52 -2.60 -31.49
C ARG A 432 -3.97 -3.34 -32.76
N VAL A 433 -4.91 -4.27 -32.59
CA VAL A 433 -5.46 -5.11 -33.66
C VAL A 433 -6.55 -4.37 -34.45
N GLY A 434 -7.30 -3.48 -33.79
CA GLY A 434 -8.36 -2.65 -34.40
C GLY A 434 -8.41 -1.25 -33.78
N GLU A 435 -9.46 -0.48 -34.06
CA GLU A 435 -9.61 0.85 -33.45
C GLU A 435 -9.92 0.79 -31.95
N GLN A 436 -10.59 -0.27 -31.51
CA GLN A 436 -11.06 -0.45 -30.12
C GLN A 436 -10.52 -1.73 -29.46
N SER A 437 -9.57 -2.41 -30.10
CA SER A 437 -9.08 -3.72 -29.65
C SER A 437 -7.57 -3.76 -29.64
N SER A 438 -7.01 -4.14 -28.50
CA SER A 438 -5.59 -4.40 -28.31
C SER A 438 -5.38 -5.77 -27.69
N VAL A 439 -4.27 -6.40 -28.04
CA VAL A 439 -3.76 -7.60 -27.38
C VAL A 439 -2.46 -7.22 -26.68
N TYR A 440 -2.25 -7.69 -25.46
CA TYR A 440 -1.03 -7.42 -24.71
C TYR A 440 -0.44 -8.70 -24.12
N ALA A 441 0.87 -8.65 -23.87
CA ALA A 441 1.63 -9.71 -23.24
C ALA A 441 2.66 -9.09 -22.31
N ASN A 442 2.74 -9.62 -21.08
CA ASN A 442 3.63 -9.14 -20.04
C ASN A 442 4.47 -10.29 -19.54
N TRP A 443 5.72 -9.99 -19.23
CA TRP A 443 6.64 -10.87 -18.53
C TRP A 443 7.48 -10.04 -17.58
N GLY A 444 7.67 -10.52 -16.35
CA GLY A 444 8.49 -9.80 -15.39
C GLY A 444 8.89 -10.66 -14.21
N ARG A 445 10.04 -10.29 -13.65
CA ARG A 445 10.55 -10.84 -12.41
C ARG A 445 10.31 -9.86 -11.26
N THR A 446 9.87 -10.40 -10.13
CA THR A 446 9.75 -9.69 -8.85
C THR A 446 10.34 -10.54 -7.73
N PHE A 447 10.52 -9.94 -6.54
CA PHE A 447 11.06 -10.65 -5.39
C PHE A 447 10.39 -10.30 -4.07
N GLN A 448 10.58 -11.18 -3.10
CA GLN A 448 10.20 -11.00 -1.70
C GLN A 448 11.27 -11.60 -0.79
N ILE A 449 11.54 -10.94 0.32
CA ILE A 449 12.39 -11.49 1.40
C ILE A 449 11.51 -12.09 2.50
N GLY A 450 12.09 -12.93 3.38
CA GLY A 450 11.34 -13.51 4.50
C GLY A 450 10.68 -12.43 5.37
N SER A 451 9.48 -12.71 5.90
CA SER A 451 8.75 -11.75 6.75
C SER A 451 9.32 -11.73 8.16
N GLY A 452 9.49 -10.54 8.74
CA GLY A 452 9.97 -10.38 10.12
C GLY A 452 11.34 -11.01 10.31
N ASP A 453 11.48 -11.89 11.30
CA ASP A 453 12.75 -12.59 11.57
C ASP A 453 13.18 -13.52 10.44
N GLY A 454 12.26 -13.93 9.56
CA GLY A 454 12.57 -14.74 8.38
C GLY A 454 13.49 -14.03 7.38
N ALA A 455 13.64 -12.70 7.44
CA ALA A 455 14.62 -11.97 6.63
C ALA A 455 16.07 -12.17 7.08
N TYR A 456 16.28 -12.65 8.31
CA TYR A 456 17.58 -12.68 8.97
C TYR A 456 18.15 -14.11 9.03
N ARG A 457 19.47 -14.21 8.86
CA ARG A 457 20.20 -15.47 8.81
C ARG A 457 20.37 -16.08 10.20
N ARG A 458 19.30 -16.72 10.69
CA ARG A 458 19.28 -17.46 11.96
C ARG A 458 19.62 -18.95 11.82
N GLN A 459 19.82 -19.42 10.59
CA GLN A 459 20.22 -20.79 10.27
C GLN A 459 21.51 -20.80 9.43
N PRO A 460 22.22 -21.93 9.34
CA PRO A 460 23.39 -22.06 8.47
C PRO A 460 23.06 -21.85 6.99
N GLY A 461 23.95 -21.17 6.27
CA GLY A 461 23.81 -20.91 4.84
C GLY A 461 23.02 -19.64 4.50
N ASN A 462 23.13 -19.20 3.25
CA ASN A 462 22.33 -18.09 2.74
C ASN A 462 21.11 -18.64 1.99
N LEU A 463 19.92 -18.12 2.31
CA LEU A 463 18.73 -18.31 1.49
C LEU A 463 18.69 -17.24 0.38
N GLY A 464 18.24 -17.63 -0.81
CA GLY A 464 17.91 -16.67 -1.87
C GLY A 464 16.61 -15.93 -1.57
N PRO A 465 16.35 -14.79 -2.23
CA PRO A 465 15.04 -14.16 -2.16
C PRO A 465 14.00 -15.07 -2.84
N SER A 466 12.75 -14.98 -2.41
CA SER A 466 11.65 -15.59 -3.16
C SER A 466 11.49 -14.84 -4.47
N ILE A 467 11.57 -15.55 -5.61
CA ILE A 467 11.45 -14.98 -6.95
C ILE A 467 10.13 -15.41 -7.56
N ASN A 468 9.42 -14.44 -8.15
CA ASN A 468 8.23 -14.69 -8.96
C ASN A 468 8.47 -14.20 -10.39
N ASP A 469 8.52 -15.14 -11.33
CA ASP A 469 8.55 -14.90 -12.77
C ASP A 469 7.14 -15.15 -13.32
N GLY A 470 6.56 -14.17 -13.99
CA GLY A 470 5.20 -14.29 -14.54
C GLY A 470 4.81 -13.20 -15.50
#